data_AF-A0A1Q9CMZ6-F1
#
_entry.id   AF-A0A1Q9CMZ6-F1
#
_cell.length_a   1.000
_cell.length_b   1.000
_cell.length_c   1.000
_cell.angle_alpha   90.00
_cell.angle_beta   90.00
_cell.angle_gamma   90.00
#
_symmetry.space_group_name_H-M   'P 1'
#
loop_
_entity.id
_entity.type
_entity.pdbx_description
1 polymer ?
#
loop_
_entity_poly.entity_id
_entity_poly.type
_entity_poly.pdbx_seq_one_letter_code
_entity_poly.pdbx_strand_id
1 'polypeptide(L)'
;MGVVQTPVKLVNVIVGDLPTHETGDFYLTVETGSNPPQITAVVENAEPKFVKFPDEMLIKIRDSSLESNVRFCLKKLNALGSQELCEAYVSPKMLLFWMEQEESVRVRMEPVDRAHTFALPTWILIDVIEYGQMHADHDITIYDFRQKKTSQNSEVKVHPTYKSFKSEYSLMDPAGLQAQEPDEDLVGWIDWASRRKLRYVGQLVSLLMLVSFSFLFSRYYCLSCYEKYETITLLKMADAEFPVKPAIAREFKYQCGLSMNLVQRIMDEDVMHLPGVGEPKVDAKKCEVTYEEVKAICNDLPVGALEPTIPVEIPVAGWKFGLPCFPPLCIVHHHLHDAGMYHTIFVVVMCIIIFSVWLAFTLSIMKLERDLISRNKRALAKEGGE
;
A
#
# COMPACT_ATOMS: atom_id res chain seq x y z
N MET A 1 8.59 -22.35 -49.55
CA MET A 1 7.67 -21.30 -49.07
C MET A 1 6.27 -21.85 -49.17
N GLY A 2 5.66 -22.21 -48.03
CA GLY A 2 4.29 -22.70 -48.01
C GLY A 2 3.31 -21.57 -48.26
N VAL A 3 2.64 -21.55 -49.41
CA VAL A 3 1.50 -20.65 -49.66
C VAL A 3 0.26 -21.13 -48.90
N VAL A 4 0.21 -22.43 -48.61
CA VAL A 4 -0.92 -23.10 -47.96
C VAL A 4 -0.93 -22.77 -46.47
N GLN A 5 -2.11 -22.42 -45.97
CA GLN A 5 -2.34 -22.29 -44.54
C GLN A 5 -2.56 -23.68 -43.93
N THR A 6 -1.79 -24.00 -42.91
CA THR A 6 -1.95 -25.19 -42.08
C THR A 6 -2.86 -24.84 -40.89
N PRO A 7 -3.97 -25.57 -40.69
CA PRO A 7 -4.81 -25.42 -39.51
C PRO A 7 -4.11 -26.05 -38.29
N VAL A 8 -3.91 -25.25 -37.25
CA VAL A 8 -3.31 -25.66 -35.98
C VAL A 8 -4.33 -25.47 -34.87
N LYS A 9 -4.55 -26.52 -34.09
CA LYS A 9 -5.47 -26.50 -32.96
C LYS A 9 -4.67 -26.29 -31.68
N LEU A 10 -5.06 -25.30 -30.89
CA LEU A 10 -4.50 -24.98 -29.59
C LEU A 10 -5.43 -25.51 -28.50
N VAL A 11 -4.92 -26.39 -27.64
CA VAL A 11 -5.67 -26.99 -26.54
C VAL A 11 -4.94 -26.78 -25.21
N ASN A 12 -5.65 -27.04 -24.11
CA ASN A 12 -5.14 -26.96 -22.73
C ASN A 12 -4.40 -25.65 -22.40
N VAL A 13 -4.98 -24.53 -22.82
CA VAL A 13 -4.35 -23.23 -22.64
C VAL A 13 -4.39 -22.81 -21.17
N ILE A 14 -3.21 -22.68 -20.57
CA ILE A 14 -3.03 -22.32 -19.16
C ILE A 14 -2.07 -21.14 -19.09
N VAL A 15 -2.39 -20.13 -18.28
CA VAL A 15 -1.47 -19.01 -17.98
C VAL A 15 -1.17 -18.95 -16.49
N GLY A 16 0.04 -18.52 -16.13
CA GLY A 16 0.46 -18.44 -14.73
C GLY A 16 1.43 -17.31 -14.44
N ASP A 17 1.58 -17.01 -13.16
CA ASP A 17 2.32 -15.85 -12.63
C ASP A 17 1.98 -14.54 -13.33
N LEU A 18 0.67 -14.26 -13.42
CA LEU A 18 0.18 -13.05 -14.04
C LEU A 18 0.66 -11.80 -13.29
N PRO A 19 0.83 -10.66 -14.00
CA PRO A 19 1.32 -9.41 -13.44
C PRO A 19 0.25 -8.68 -12.60
N THR A 20 -0.40 -9.40 -11.68
CA THR A 20 -1.44 -8.89 -10.80
C THR A 20 -1.50 -9.71 -9.52
N HIS A 21 -1.81 -9.06 -8.39
CA HIS A 21 -1.91 -9.72 -7.08
C HIS A 21 -3.33 -10.14 -6.72
N GLU A 22 -4.32 -9.62 -7.44
CA GLU A 22 -5.72 -9.81 -7.14
C GLU A 22 -6.33 -10.87 -8.06
N THR A 23 -7.29 -11.61 -7.53
CA THR A 23 -8.19 -12.41 -8.34
C THR A 23 -8.91 -11.52 -9.35
N GLY A 24 -9.26 -12.07 -10.51
CA GLY A 24 -9.93 -11.30 -11.54
C GLY A 24 -10.58 -12.16 -12.60
N ASP A 25 -11.26 -11.48 -13.51
CA ASP A 25 -11.91 -12.09 -14.65
C ASP A 25 -10.94 -11.99 -15.84
N PHE A 26 -10.45 -13.12 -16.33
CA PHE A 26 -9.41 -13.13 -17.35
C PHE A 26 -9.91 -13.75 -18.65
N TYR A 27 -9.41 -13.27 -19.78
CA TYR A 27 -9.60 -13.90 -21.08
C TYR A 27 -8.36 -13.73 -21.95
N LEU A 28 -8.17 -14.65 -22.88
CA LEU A 28 -7.05 -14.66 -23.80
C LEU A 28 -7.52 -14.26 -25.19
N THR A 29 -6.75 -13.42 -25.87
CA THR A 29 -6.92 -13.09 -27.29
C THR A 29 -5.75 -13.66 -28.08
N VAL A 30 -6.03 -14.38 -29.17
CA VAL A 30 -5.03 -14.92 -30.09
C VAL A 30 -5.19 -14.25 -31.44
N GLU A 31 -4.17 -13.48 -31.84
CA GLU A 31 -4.15 -12.73 -33.09
C GLU A 31 -3.21 -13.39 -34.09
N THR A 32 -3.69 -13.61 -35.31
CA THR A 32 -2.89 -14.09 -36.43
C THR A 32 -2.99 -13.07 -37.56
N GLY A 33 -1.93 -12.84 -38.34
CA GLY A 33 -1.92 -11.75 -39.31
C GLY A 33 -2.97 -11.83 -40.42
N SER A 34 -3.57 -13.00 -40.64
CA SER A 34 -4.53 -13.24 -41.74
C SER A 34 -5.97 -13.50 -41.29
N ASN A 35 -6.23 -13.68 -39.99
CA ASN A 35 -7.57 -13.99 -39.47
C ASN A 35 -7.97 -12.99 -38.37
N PRO A 36 -9.27 -12.74 -38.16
CA PRO A 36 -9.72 -11.94 -37.02
C PRO A 36 -9.23 -12.53 -35.69
N PRO A 37 -8.99 -11.69 -34.67
CA PRO A 37 -8.63 -12.14 -33.33
C PRO A 37 -9.65 -13.15 -32.78
N GLN A 38 -9.15 -14.27 -32.25
CA GLN A 38 -9.97 -15.23 -31.51
C GLN A 38 -9.89 -14.92 -30.02
N ILE A 39 -11.01 -15.05 -29.32
CA ILE A 39 -11.14 -14.70 -27.91
C ILE A 39 -11.71 -15.90 -27.16
N THR A 40 -11.07 -16.29 -26.06
CA THR A 40 -11.59 -17.34 -25.16
C THR A 40 -12.77 -16.83 -24.34
N ALA A 41 -13.52 -17.73 -23.73
CA ALA A 41 -14.44 -17.38 -22.65
C ALA A 41 -13.68 -16.71 -21.49
N VAL A 42 -14.42 -15.90 -20.74
CA VAL A 42 -13.92 -15.24 -19.53
C VAL A 42 -13.89 -16.26 -18.39
N VAL A 43 -12.74 -16.40 -17.75
CA VAL A 43 -12.56 -17.20 -16.53
C VAL A 43 -12.75 -16.28 -15.34
N GLU A 44 -13.91 -16.37 -14.71
CA GLU A 44 -14.31 -15.48 -13.62
C GLU A 44 -13.57 -15.77 -12.31
N ASN A 45 -13.25 -14.70 -11.59
CA ASN A 45 -12.62 -14.74 -10.28
C ASN A 45 -11.40 -15.66 -10.21
N ALA A 46 -10.61 -15.85 -11.27
CA ALA A 46 -9.49 -16.78 -11.27
C ALA A 46 -8.34 -16.28 -10.38
N GLU A 47 -7.48 -17.19 -9.92
CA GLU A 47 -6.27 -16.82 -9.19
C GLU A 47 -5.15 -16.49 -10.19
N PRO A 48 -4.47 -15.34 -10.09
CA PRO A 48 -3.46 -14.93 -11.07
C PRO A 48 -2.21 -15.82 -11.11
N LYS A 49 -2.07 -16.73 -10.15
CA LYS A 49 -1.02 -17.76 -10.17
C LYS A 49 -1.29 -18.82 -11.23
N PHE A 50 -2.55 -19.13 -11.52
CA PHE A 50 -2.92 -20.23 -12.40
C PHE A 50 -4.33 -20.02 -12.95
N VAL A 51 -4.43 -19.79 -14.27
CA VAL A 51 -5.71 -19.61 -14.98
C VAL A 51 -5.75 -20.58 -16.15
N LYS A 52 -6.70 -21.50 -16.14
CA LYS A 52 -6.96 -22.44 -17.24
C LYS A 52 -8.14 -21.96 -18.07
N PHE A 53 -7.97 -21.87 -19.37
CA PHE A 53 -9.06 -21.56 -20.31
C PHE A 53 -9.69 -22.87 -20.80
N PRO A 54 -11.03 -22.98 -20.79
CA PRO A 54 -11.72 -24.19 -21.24
C PRO A 54 -11.80 -24.28 -22.77
N ASP A 55 -11.66 -23.16 -23.48
CA ASP A 55 -11.83 -23.08 -24.92
C ASP A 55 -10.65 -23.69 -25.68
N GLU A 56 -10.97 -24.40 -26.76
CA GLU A 56 -10.02 -24.79 -27.78
C GLU A 56 -10.04 -23.74 -28.90
N MET A 57 -8.88 -23.41 -29.46
CA MET A 57 -8.79 -22.42 -30.54
C MET A 57 -8.23 -23.07 -31.81
N LEU A 58 -8.78 -22.69 -32.96
CA LEU A 58 -8.32 -23.19 -34.26
C LEU A 58 -7.74 -22.04 -35.07
N ILE A 59 -6.43 -21.96 -35.14
CA ILE A 59 -5.73 -20.93 -35.89
C ILE A 59 -5.22 -21.47 -37.23
N LYS A 60 -5.05 -20.59 -38.21
CA LYS A 60 -4.50 -20.94 -39.53
C LYS A 60 -3.23 -20.14 -39.74
N ILE A 61 -2.11 -20.84 -39.88
CA ILE A 61 -0.78 -20.26 -40.04
C ILE A 61 -0.10 -20.82 -41.29
N ARG A 62 0.87 -20.12 -41.85
CA ARG A 62 1.68 -20.53 -43.01
C ARG A 62 3.10 -20.83 -42.56
N ASP A 63 3.71 -21.84 -43.16
CA ASP A 63 5.17 -22.03 -43.03
C ASP A 63 5.92 -20.98 -43.87
N SER A 64 6.00 -19.77 -43.31
CA SER A 64 6.66 -18.62 -43.92
C SER A 64 7.28 -17.73 -42.85
N SER A 65 8.55 -17.36 -43.05
CA SER A 65 9.22 -16.36 -42.20
C SER A 65 8.72 -14.93 -42.44
N LEU A 66 7.90 -14.71 -43.48
CA LEU A 66 7.28 -13.42 -43.77
C LEU A 66 5.92 -13.26 -43.10
N GLU A 67 5.36 -14.33 -42.52
CA GLU A 67 4.13 -14.22 -41.76
C GLU A 67 4.41 -13.56 -40.41
N SER A 68 3.49 -12.71 -39.96
CA SER A 68 3.57 -12.07 -38.65
C SER A 68 3.52 -13.12 -37.55
N ASN A 69 4.28 -12.90 -36.47
CA ASN A 69 4.18 -13.72 -35.27
C ASN A 69 2.74 -13.80 -34.76
N VAL A 70 2.37 -14.96 -34.24
CA VAL A 70 1.10 -15.17 -33.55
C VAL A 70 1.20 -14.48 -32.19
N ARG A 71 0.31 -13.52 -31.95
CA ARG A 71 0.28 -12.75 -30.71
C ARG A 71 -0.73 -13.34 -29.76
N PHE A 72 -0.25 -13.79 -28.60
CA PHE A 72 -1.07 -14.19 -27.47
C PHE A 72 -1.16 -13.01 -26.51
N CYS A 73 -2.35 -12.46 -26.30
CA CYS A 73 -2.56 -11.30 -25.42
C CYS A 73 -3.55 -11.65 -24.32
N LEU A 74 -3.08 -11.64 -23.08
CA LEU A 74 -3.92 -11.90 -21.92
C LEU A 74 -4.49 -10.60 -21.37
N LYS A 75 -5.80 -10.58 -21.12
CA LYS A 75 -6.52 -9.40 -20.66
C LYS A 75 -7.26 -9.68 -19.36
N LYS A 76 -7.28 -8.70 -18.46
CA LYS A 76 -8.13 -8.67 -17.27
C LYS A 76 -9.33 -7.79 -17.55
N LEU A 77 -10.53 -8.33 -17.35
CA LEU A 77 -11.77 -7.59 -17.43
C LEU A 77 -12.00 -6.83 -16.12
N ASN A 78 -12.32 -5.54 -16.25
CA ASN A 78 -12.64 -4.63 -15.17
C ASN A 78 -14.01 -3.98 -15.44
N ALA A 79 -14.58 -3.29 -14.45
CA ALA A 79 -15.86 -2.60 -14.60
C ALA A 79 -15.91 -1.57 -15.74
N LEU A 80 -14.76 -1.01 -16.14
CA LEU A 80 -14.65 0.02 -17.17
C LEU A 80 -14.16 -0.51 -18.54
N GLY A 81 -13.96 -1.82 -18.68
CA GLY A 81 -13.45 -2.42 -19.92
C GLY A 81 -12.34 -3.44 -19.65
N SER A 82 -11.46 -3.65 -20.62
CA SER A 82 -10.37 -4.63 -20.53
C SER A 82 -9.00 -3.97 -20.39
N GLN A 83 -8.14 -4.51 -19.55
CA GLN A 83 -6.74 -4.13 -19.43
C GLN A 83 -5.84 -5.26 -19.94
N GLU A 84 -4.94 -4.95 -20.87
CA GLU A 84 -3.91 -5.90 -21.32
C GLU A 84 -2.85 -6.07 -20.22
N LEU A 85 -2.57 -7.31 -19.84
CA LEU A 85 -1.64 -7.62 -18.76
C LEU A 85 -0.27 -8.03 -19.30
N CYS A 86 -0.26 -9.02 -20.18
CA CYS A 86 0.96 -9.57 -20.75
C CYS A 86 0.69 -10.14 -22.15
N GLU A 87 1.76 -10.26 -22.93
CA GLU A 87 1.71 -10.78 -24.29
C GLU A 87 2.92 -11.63 -24.67
N ALA A 88 2.72 -12.57 -25.59
CA ALA A 88 3.80 -13.36 -26.20
C ALA A 88 3.64 -13.35 -27.72
N TYR A 89 4.78 -13.37 -28.43
CA TYR A 89 4.83 -13.37 -29.88
C TYR A 89 5.58 -14.61 -30.36
N VAL A 90 4.85 -15.63 -30.81
CA VAL A 90 5.45 -16.89 -31.25
C VAL A 90 5.52 -16.93 -32.76
N SER A 91 6.66 -17.33 -33.32
CA SER A 91 6.78 -17.48 -34.77
C SER A 91 5.92 -18.63 -35.28
N PRO A 92 5.25 -18.50 -36.45
CA PRO A 92 4.48 -19.59 -37.06
C PRO A 92 5.27 -20.88 -37.22
N LYS A 93 6.56 -20.78 -37.55
CA LYS A 93 7.47 -21.92 -37.68
C LYS A 93 7.63 -22.70 -36.38
N MET A 94 7.72 -22.01 -35.24
CA MET A 94 7.81 -22.71 -33.96
C MET A 94 6.52 -23.42 -33.58
N LEU A 95 5.36 -22.81 -33.87
CA LEU A 95 4.08 -23.49 -33.64
C LEU A 95 3.95 -24.76 -34.49
N LEU A 96 4.36 -24.72 -35.76
CA LEU A 96 4.38 -25.91 -36.61
C LEU A 96 5.38 -26.96 -36.11
N PHE A 97 6.56 -26.54 -35.65
CA PHE A 97 7.53 -27.45 -35.06
C PHE A 97 6.97 -28.15 -33.81
N TRP A 98 6.36 -27.41 -32.88
CA TRP A 98 5.74 -27.99 -31.67
C TRP A 98 4.56 -28.90 -32.00
N MET A 99 3.78 -28.54 -33.02
CA MET A 99 2.70 -29.37 -33.54
C MET A 99 3.20 -30.73 -34.03
N GLU A 100 4.32 -30.76 -34.76
CA GLU A 100 4.92 -31.99 -35.26
C GLU A 100 5.47 -32.89 -34.15
N GLN A 101 5.86 -32.30 -33.00
CA GLN A 101 6.35 -33.07 -31.84
C GLN A 101 5.22 -33.49 -30.88
N GLU A 102 3.99 -32.99 -31.05
CA GLU A 102 2.87 -33.17 -30.12
C GLU A 102 3.24 -32.80 -28.67
N GLU A 103 4.09 -31.78 -28.50
CA GLU A 103 4.61 -31.36 -27.19
C GLU A 103 3.78 -30.22 -26.57
N SER A 104 3.54 -30.33 -25.27
CA SER A 104 3.06 -29.25 -24.42
C SER A 104 4.20 -28.27 -24.13
N VAL A 105 4.03 -27.00 -24.51
CA VAL A 105 5.11 -26.01 -24.40
C VAL A 105 4.71 -24.83 -23.53
N ARG A 106 5.58 -24.50 -22.57
CA ARG A 106 5.43 -23.34 -21.68
C ARG A 106 6.24 -22.17 -22.23
N VAL A 107 5.58 -21.17 -22.78
CA VAL A 107 6.19 -19.98 -23.39
C VAL A 107 6.15 -18.80 -22.43
N ARG A 108 7.25 -18.07 -22.31
CA ARG A 108 7.32 -16.83 -21.54
C ARG A 108 6.50 -15.71 -22.19
N MET A 109 5.72 -15.01 -21.36
CA MET A 109 4.99 -13.80 -21.73
C MET A 109 5.67 -12.56 -21.14
N GLU A 110 5.67 -11.47 -21.89
CA GLU A 110 6.19 -10.18 -21.45
C GLU A 110 5.05 -9.30 -20.92
N PRO A 111 5.21 -8.65 -19.76
CA PRO A 111 4.20 -7.73 -19.25
C PRO A 111 4.09 -6.51 -20.18
N VAL A 112 2.85 -6.07 -20.42
CA VAL A 112 2.58 -4.86 -21.22
C VAL A 112 3.08 -3.63 -20.46
N ASP A 113 2.82 -3.58 -19.15
CA ASP A 113 3.36 -2.55 -18.27
C ASP A 113 4.73 -2.94 -17.72
N ARG A 114 5.77 -2.36 -18.31
CA ARG A 114 7.17 -2.57 -17.92
C ARG A 114 7.59 -1.78 -16.67
N ALA A 115 6.74 -0.88 -16.15
CA ALA A 115 7.05 -0.17 -14.92
C ALA A 115 7.02 -1.10 -13.70
N HIS A 116 6.28 -2.20 -13.80
CA HIS A 116 6.17 -3.21 -12.76
C HIS A 116 7.15 -4.36 -13.02
N THR A 117 8.17 -4.47 -12.18
CA THR A 117 9.08 -5.63 -12.18
C THR A 117 8.45 -6.76 -11.38
N PHE A 118 8.07 -7.84 -12.05
CA PHE A 118 7.59 -9.05 -11.39
C PHE A 118 8.76 -9.99 -11.11
N ALA A 119 8.72 -10.63 -9.94
CA ALA A 119 9.80 -11.48 -9.48
C ALA A 119 9.83 -12.85 -10.19
N LEU A 120 8.69 -13.31 -10.70
CA LEU A 120 8.58 -14.48 -11.58
C LEU A 120 8.15 -14.03 -12.99
N PRO A 121 8.68 -14.65 -14.05
CA PRO A 121 8.21 -14.39 -15.41
C PRO A 121 6.80 -14.95 -15.59
N THR A 122 5.92 -14.17 -16.20
CA THR A 122 4.60 -14.66 -16.64
C THR A 122 4.78 -15.65 -17.79
N TRP A 123 3.91 -16.65 -17.88
CA TRP A 123 4.01 -17.70 -18.89
C TRP A 123 2.64 -18.20 -19.35
N ILE A 124 2.63 -18.84 -20.53
CA ILE A 124 1.50 -19.55 -21.12
C ILE A 124 1.93 -20.97 -21.50
N LEU A 125 1.24 -21.98 -21.00
CA LEU A 125 1.33 -23.36 -21.46
C LEU A 125 0.26 -23.60 -22.52
N ILE A 126 0.67 -24.17 -23.65
CA ILE A 126 -0.20 -24.54 -24.76
C ILE A 126 0.17 -25.93 -25.27
N ASP A 127 -0.85 -26.71 -25.59
CA ASP A 127 -0.69 -27.92 -26.38
C ASP A 127 -1.03 -27.57 -27.83
N VAL A 128 -0.11 -27.90 -28.73
CA VAL A 128 -0.25 -27.58 -30.15
C VAL A 128 -0.43 -28.88 -30.91
N ILE A 129 -1.59 -29.06 -31.56
CA ILE A 129 -1.94 -30.30 -32.27
C ILE A 129 -2.46 -30.05 -33.68
N GLU A 130 -2.28 -31.04 -34.54
CA GLU A 130 -2.76 -31.00 -35.91
C GLU A 130 -4.29 -31.11 -35.95
N TYR A 131 -4.95 -30.26 -36.74
CA TYR A 131 -6.40 -30.32 -36.88
C TYR A 131 -6.85 -31.60 -37.60
N GLY A 132 -7.73 -32.35 -36.94
CA GLY A 132 -8.31 -33.59 -37.48
C GLY A 132 -7.67 -34.87 -36.93
N GLN A 133 -6.53 -34.77 -36.23
CA GLN A 133 -6.08 -35.86 -35.38
C GLN A 133 -7.04 -35.97 -34.19
N MET A 134 -7.61 -37.16 -33.98
CA MET A 134 -8.27 -37.48 -32.72
C MET A 134 -7.17 -37.56 -31.68
N HIS A 135 -7.12 -36.58 -30.77
CA HIS A 135 -6.32 -36.71 -29.57
C HIS A 135 -6.76 -38.02 -28.90
N ALA A 136 -5.85 -39.00 -28.79
CA ALA A 136 -6.00 -39.99 -27.74
C ALA A 136 -6.23 -39.19 -26.47
N ASP A 137 -7.27 -39.54 -25.72
CA ASP A 137 -7.73 -38.84 -24.52
C ASP A 137 -6.60 -38.75 -23.47
N HIS A 138 -5.61 -37.90 -23.74
CA HIS A 138 -4.72 -37.31 -22.78
C HIS A 138 -5.61 -36.33 -22.03
N ASP A 139 -6.43 -36.94 -21.20
CA ASP A 139 -7.07 -36.35 -20.07
C ASP A 139 -5.91 -35.81 -19.22
N ILE A 140 -5.40 -34.62 -19.58
CA ILE A 140 -4.55 -33.83 -18.73
C ILE A 140 -5.44 -33.60 -17.53
N THR A 141 -5.29 -34.51 -16.56
CA THR A 141 -6.14 -34.68 -15.40
C THR A 141 -6.45 -33.29 -14.92
N ILE A 142 -7.68 -32.81 -15.17
CA ILE A 142 -8.02 -31.40 -15.05
C ILE A 142 -7.46 -30.93 -13.71
N TYR A 143 -6.37 -30.16 -13.75
CA TYR A 143 -5.69 -29.70 -12.55
C TYR A 143 -6.56 -28.59 -11.97
N ASP A 144 -7.65 -29.01 -11.33
CA ASP A 144 -8.49 -28.13 -10.56
C ASP A 144 -7.79 -27.88 -9.23
N PHE A 145 -6.84 -26.94 -9.24
CA PHE A 145 -6.14 -26.47 -8.04
C PHE A 145 -7.11 -25.87 -7.00
N ARG A 146 -8.36 -25.57 -7.39
CA ARG A 146 -9.40 -25.00 -6.50
C ARG A 146 -10.17 -26.04 -5.72
N GLN A 147 -10.27 -27.28 -6.19
CA GLN A 147 -11.07 -28.28 -5.50
C GLN A 147 -10.28 -28.97 -4.39
N LYS A 148 -10.34 -28.41 -3.17
CA LYS A 148 -10.30 -29.25 -1.95
C LYS A 148 -11.54 -30.15 -1.95
N LYS A 149 -11.52 -31.22 -2.76
CA LYS A 149 -12.54 -32.25 -2.71
C LYS A 149 -12.36 -33.03 -1.41
N THR A 150 -13.21 -32.71 -0.43
CA THR A 150 -13.46 -33.53 0.76
C THR A 150 -14.20 -34.81 0.33
N SER A 151 -13.62 -35.62 -0.55
CA SER A 151 -14.21 -36.90 -0.96
C SER A 151 -13.65 -38.00 -0.06
N GLN A 152 -14.54 -38.63 0.71
CA GLN A 152 -14.18 -39.48 1.85
C GLN A 152 -13.71 -40.89 1.47
N ASN A 153 -13.66 -41.29 0.18
CA ASN A 153 -13.41 -42.70 -0.20
C ASN A 153 -12.73 -42.93 -1.58
N SER A 154 -12.10 -41.93 -2.20
CA SER A 154 -11.35 -42.12 -3.45
C SER A 154 -9.85 -42.07 -3.17
N GLU A 155 -9.07 -42.98 -3.76
CA GLU A 155 -7.60 -42.93 -3.72
C GLU A 155 -7.13 -41.48 -3.85
N VAL A 156 -6.41 -41.00 -2.84
CA VAL A 156 -5.89 -39.64 -2.80
C VAL A 156 -4.82 -39.55 -3.89
N LYS A 157 -5.24 -39.22 -5.12
CA LYS A 157 -4.32 -38.66 -6.12
C LYS A 157 -3.80 -37.38 -5.49
N VAL A 158 -2.56 -37.42 -5.01
CA VAL A 158 -1.86 -36.24 -4.49
C VAL A 158 -1.89 -35.23 -5.63
N HIS A 159 -2.70 -34.19 -5.49
CA HIS A 159 -2.72 -33.11 -6.47
C HIS A 159 -1.29 -32.55 -6.53
N PRO A 160 -0.64 -32.54 -7.71
CA PRO A 160 0.67 -31.95 -7.82
C PRO A 160 0.58 -30.52 -7.33
N THR A 161 1.60 -30.10 -6.59
CA THR A 161 1.71 -28.71 -6.18
C THR A 161 1.99 -27.85 -7.41
N TYR A 162 1.65 -26.56 -7.37
CA TYR A 162 1.96 -25.62 -8.46
C TYR A 162 3.44 -25.69 -8.87
N LYS A 163 4.33 -25.85 -7.89
CA LYS A 163 5.77 -26.03 -8.09
C LYS A 163 6.09 -27.30 -8.88
N SER A 164 5.48 -28.44 -8.54
CA SER A 164 5.74 -29.69 -9.28
C SER A 164 5.18 -29.65 -10.70
N PHE A 165 4.04 -28.98 -10.90
CA PHE A 165 3.48 -28.75 -12.24
C PHE A 165 4.45 -27.94 -13.10
N LYS A 166 5.01 -26.85 -12.58
CA LYS A 166 5.99 -26.05 -13.33
C LYS A 166 7.28 -26.77 -13.66
N SER A 167 7.75 -27.63 -12.75
CA SER A 167 8.98 -28.40 -13.00
C SER A 167 8.82 -29.45 -14.10
N GLU A 168 7.58 -29.82 -14.45
CA GLU A 168 7.29 -30.78 -15.53
C GLU A 168 7.48 -30.16 -16.92
N TYR A 169 7.30 -28.84 -17.05
CA TYR A 169 7.37 -28.13 -18.33
C TYR A 169 8.50 -27.10 -18.33
N SER A 170 9.48 -27.25 -19.23
CA SER A 170 10.56 -26.26 -19.36
C SER A 170 10.00 -24.93 -19.90
N LEU A 171 10.37 -23.82 -19.26
CA LEU A 171 10.01 -22.49 -19.75
C LEU A 171 10.85 -22.18 -20.98
N MET A 172 10.20 -21.88 -22.10
CA MET A 172 10.81 -21.45 -23.35
C MET A 172 10.62 -19.95 -23.54
N ASP A 173 11.60 -19.30 -24.15
CA ASP A 173 11.46 -17.96 -24.68
C ASP A 173 10.64 -17.98 -26.00
N PRO A 174 10.19 -16.82 -26.51
CA PRO A 174 9.45 -16.77 -27.78
C PRO A 174 10.26 -17.23 -29.00
N ALA A 175 11.59 -17.39 -28.88
CA ALA A 175 12.47 -17.91 -29.91
C ALA A 175 12.64 -19.45 -29.83
N GLY A 176 12.05 -20.10 -28.82
CA GLY A 176 12.14 -21.54 -28.59
C GLY A 176 13.38 -21.99 -27.80
N LEU A 177 14.14 -21.07 -27.21
CA LEU A 177 15.27 -21.38 -26.33
C LEU A 177 14.78 -21.55 -24.89
N GLN A 178 15.42 -22.44 -24.13
CA GLN A 178 15.09 -22.62 -22.72
C GLN A 178 15.44 -21.34 -21.92
N ALA A 179 14.45 -20.77 -21.26
CA ALA A 179 14.59 -19.61 -20.40
C ALA A 179 14.93 -20.06 -18.96
N GLN A 180 15.83 -19.32 -18.30
CA GLN A 180 16.16 -19.56 -16.90
C GLN A 180 15.03 -19.04 -16.00
N GLU A 181 14.39 -19.92 -15.25
CA GLU A 181 13.39 -19.57 -14.24
C GLU A 181 14.06 -19.46 -12.85
N PRO A 182 13.83 -18.38 -12.09
CA PRO A 182 14.32 -18.28 -10.72
C PRO A 182 13.56 -19.24 -9.80
N ASP A 183 14.23 -19.73 -8.75
CA ASP A 183 13.59 -20.61 -7.76
C ASP A 183 12.40 -19.91 -7.07
N GLU A 184 11.23 -20.57 -7.10
CA GLU A 184 9.99 -20.01 -6.57
C GLU A 184 10.06 -19.74 -5.07
N ASP A 185 10.76 -20.60 -4.31
CA ASP A 185 10.87 -20.44 -2.86
C ASP A 185 11.70 -19.20 -2.52
N LEU A 186 12.77 -18.97 -3.28
CA LEU A 186 13.60 -17.77 -3.17
C LEU A 186 12.79 -16.52 -3.52
N VAL A 187 12.07 -16.53 -4.63
CA VAL A 187 11.25 -15.40 -5.07
C VAL A 187 10.12 -15.11 -4.09
N GLY A 188 9.38 -16.13 -3.66
CA GLY A 188 8.32 -16.01 -2.67
C GLY A 188 8.83 -15.43 -1.34
N TRP A 189 10.05 -15.78 -0.95
CA TRP A 189 10.71 -15.21 0.21
C TRP A 189 11.10 -13.74 0.02
N ILE A 190 11.64 -13.35 -1.14
CA ILE A 190 11.99 -11.96 -1.47
C ILE A 190 10.73 -11.08 -1.47
N ASP A 191 9.65 -11.55 -2.07
CA ASP A 191 8.35 -10.87 -2.08
C ASP A 191 7.80 -10.69 -0.67
N TRP A 192 7.85 -11.75 0.13
CA TRP A 192 7.43 -11.70 1.53
C TRP A 192 8.26 -10.68 2.34
N ALA A 193 9.58 -10.67 2.15
CA ALA A 193 10.48 -9.73 2.80
C ALA A 193 10.19 -8.28 2.40
N SER A 194 9.96 -8.04 1.10
CA SER A 194 9.61 -6.73 0.55
C SER A 194 8.28 -6.20 1.11
N ARG A 195 7.23 -7.05 1.14
CA ARG A 195 5.95 -6.70 1.76
C ARG A 195 6.09 -6.39 3.25
N ARG A 196 6.92 -7.15 3.96
CA ARG A 196 7.19 -6.92 5.39
C ARG A 196 7.94 -5.60 5.62
N LYS A 197 8.92 -5.27 4.79
CA LYS A 197 9.62 -3.98 4.79
C LYS A 197 8.63 -2.82 4.61
N LEU A 198 7.75 -2.90 3.60
CA LEU A 198 6.76 -1.86 3.35
C LEU A 198 5.80 -1.67 4.54
N ARG A 199 5.34 -2.76 5.17
CA ARG A 199 4.50 -2.68 6.37
C ARG A 199 5.22 -1.99 7.53
N TYR A 200 6.50 -2.29 7.77
CA TYR A 200 7.27 -1.63 8.83
C TYR A 200 7.46 -0.15 8.57
N VAL A 201 7.75 0.25 7.32
CA VAL A 201 7.83 1.66 6.93
C VAL A 201 6.47 2.36 7.14
N GLY A 202 5.38 1.73 6.72
CA GLY A 202 4.03 2.24 6.95
C GLY A 202 3.69 2.42 8.43
N GLN A 203 4.02 1.43 9.28
CA GLN A 203 3.84 1.52 10.74
C GLN A 203 4.68 2.64 11.36
N LEU A 204 5.92 2.84 10.89
CA LEU A 204 6.78 3.94 11.34
C LEU A 204 6.15 5.30 11.01
N VAL A 205 5.74 5.50 9.76
CA VAL A 205 5.09 6.75 9.33
C VAL A 205 3.82 7.00 10.15
N SER A 206 3.00 5.97 10.36
CA SER A 206 1.80 6.07 11.18
C SER A 206 2.10 6.46 12.64
N LEU A 207 3.13 5.86 13.25
CA LEU A 207 3.56 6.20 14.60
C LEU A 207 4.06 7.65 14.70
N LEU A 208 4.87 8.11 13.73
CA LEU A 208 5.36 9.49 13.69
C LEU A 208 4.21 10.50 13.56
N MET A 209 3.23 10.21 12.70
CA MET A 209 2.03 11.03 12.59
C MET A 209 1.25 11.06 13.90
N LEU A 210 1.06 9.92 14.56
CA LEU A 210 0.34 9.83 15.84
C LEU A 210 1.02 10.66 16.94
N VAL A 211 2.35 10.56 17.08
CA VAL A 211 3.10 11.35 18.08
C VAL A 211 3.07 12.84 17.72
N SER A 212 3.18 13.19 16.45
CA SER A 212 3.07 14.58 15.97
C SER A 212 1.71 15.17 16.30
N PHE A 213 0.62 14.45 15.98
CA PHE A 213 -0.73 14.89 16.30
C PHE A 213 -0.96 14.97 17.81
N SER A 214 -0.45 14.02 18.59
CA SER A 214 -0.57 14.06 20.05
C SER A 214 0.15 15.28 20.64
N PHE A 215 1.31 15.66 20.11
CA PHE A 215 2.03 16.85 20.53
C PHE A 215 1.31 18.14 20.14
N LEU A 216 0.85 18.25 18.89
CA LEU A 216 0.08 19.41 18.46
C LEU A 216 -1.21 19.57 19.27
N PHE A 217 -1.89 18.46 19.54
CA PHE A 217 -3.10 18.46 20.36
C PHE A 217 -2.81 18.87 21.81
N SER A 218 -1.76 18.33 22.45
CA SER A 218 -1.42 18.70 23.82
C SER A 218 -0.98 20.16 23.93
N ARG A 219 -0.21 20.65 22.96
CA ARG A 219 0.18 22.07 22.88
C ARG A 219 -1.03 22.97 22.68
N TYR A 220 -1.89 22.66 21.71
CA TYR A 220 -3.13 23.39 21.45
C TYR A 220 -4.01 23.43 22.70
N TYR A 221 -4.13 22.31 23.41
CA TYR A 221 -4.89 22.19 24.64
C TYR A 221 -4.32 23.08 25.76
N CYS A 222 -3.01 23.00 26.02
CA CYS A 222 -2.35 23.84 27.03
C CYS A 222 -2.52 25.34 26.74
N LEU A 223 -2.30 25.76 25.49
CA LEU A 223 -2.43 27.17 25.10
C LEU A 223 -3.88 27.66 25.17
N SER A 224 -4.84 26.85 24.71
CA SER A 224 -6.27 27.14 24.82
C SER A 224 -6.70 27.34 26.27
N CYS A 225 -6.22 26.47 27.17
CA CYS A 225 -6.51 26.59 28.60
C CYS A 225 -5.88 27.86 29.20
N TYR A 226 -4.61 28.12 28.88
CA TYR A 226 -3.91 29.31 29.34
C TYR A 226 -4.64 30.60 28.90
N GLU A 227 -5.06 30.69 27.64
CA GLU A 227 -5.81 31.84 27.13
C GLU A 227 -7.13 32.07 27.89
N LYS A 228 -7.82 30.99 28.31
CA LYS A 228 -9.03 31.11 29.12
C LYS A 228 -8.74 31.67 30.50
N TYR A 229 -7.68 31.21 31.18
CA TYR A 229 -7.26 31.76 32.46
C TYR A 229 -6.77 33.20 32.34
N GLU A 230 -6.02 33.53 31.28
CA GLU A 230 -5.60 34.89 30.94
C GLU A 230 -6.83 35.82 30.79
N THR A 231 -7.88 35.35 30.10
CA THR A 231 -9.14 36.08 29.96
C THR A 231 -9.84 36.32 31.31
N ILE A 232 -9.92 35.30 32.17
CA ILE A 232 -10.54 35.43 33.50
C ILE A 232 -9.75 36.42 34.35
N THR A 233 -8.41 36.40 34.25
CA THR A 233 -7.53 37.32 34.97
C THR A 233 -7.76 38.76 34.55
N LEU A 234 -7.83 39.04 33.23
CA LEU A 234 -8.18 40.36 32.71
C LEU A 234 -9.53 40.86 33.22
N LEU A 235 -10.55 40.00 33.18
CA LEU A 235 -11.89 40.37 33.64
C LEU A 235 -11.90 40.69 35.15
N LYS A 236 -11.13 39.95 35.95
CA LYS A 236 -10.99 40.23 37.38
C LYS A 236 -10.24 41.54 37.63
N MET A 237 -9.17 41.83 36.88
CA MET A 237 -8.42 43.10 36.99
C MET A 237 -9.25 44.31 36.54
N ALA A 238 -10.26 44.10 35.70
CA ALA A 238 -11.21 45.12 35.27
C ALA A 238 -12.43 45.25 36.20
N ASP A 239 -12.39 44.64 37.40
CA ASP A 239 -13.48 44.64 38.39
C ASP A 239 -14.82 44.13 37.84
N ALA A 240 -14.81 43.19 36.88
CA ALA A 240 -16.04 42.60 36.35
C ALA A 240 -16.70 41.63 37.35
N GLU A 241 -18.03 41.72 37.50
CA GLU A 241 -18.80 40.79 38.32
C GLU A 241 -18.98 39.42 37.62
N PHE A 242 -18.65 38.32 38.31
CA PHE A 242 -18.82 36.97 37.81
C PHE A 242 -20.20 36.40 38.18
N PRO A 243 -20.89 35.66 37.28
CA PRO A 243 -20.45 35.23 35.95
C PRO A 243 -20.57 36.32 34.87
N VAL A 244 -19.48 36.54 34.12
CA VAL A 244 -19.43 37.55 33.05
C VAL A 244 -20.19 37.09 31.81
N LYS A 245 -21.04 37.97 31.25
CA LYS A 245 -21.75 37.69 29.99
C LYS A 245 -20.75 37.51 28.82
N PRO A 246 -20.93 36.52 27.92
CA PRO A 246 -20.00 36.29 26.80
C PRO A 246 -19.77 37.46 25.85
N ALA A 247 -20.72 38.41 25.77
CA ALA A 247 -20.56 39.64 25.00
C ALA A 247 -19.48 40.56 25.59
N ILE A 248 -19.52 40.77 26.91
CA ILE A 248 -18.56 41.60 27.65
C ILE A 248 -17.16 40.98 27.57
N ALA A 249 -17.05 39.66 27.78
CA ALA A 249 -15.77 38.96 27.67
C ALA A 249 -15.13 39.08 26.27
N ARG A 250 -15.95 39.05 25.19
CA ARG A 250 -15.46 39.26 23.82
C ARG A 250 -15.02 40.69 23.57
N GLU A 251 -15.75 41.66 24.10
CA GLU A 251 -15.40 43.08 23.98
C GLU A 251 -14.06 43.39 24.66
N PHE A 252 -13.83 42.89 25.88
CA PHE A 252 -12.54 43.01 26.55
C PHE A 252 -11.40 42.33 25.80
N LYS A 253 -11.62 41.13 25.26
CA LYS A 253 -10.63 40.46 24.41
C LYS A 253 -10.25 41.29 23.18
N TYR A 254 -11.25 41.87 22.52
CA TYR A 254 -11.03 42.70 21.34
C TYR A 254 -10.26 43.98 21.70
N GLN A 255 -10.66 44.68 22.77
CA GLN A 255 -9.97 45.88 23.25
C GLN A 255 -8.50 45.62 23.62
N CYS A 256 -8.20 44.44 24.15
CA CYS A 256 -6.84 44.03 24.51
C CYS A 256 -6.03 43.38 23.37
N GLY A 257 -6.60 43.24 22.16
CA GLY A 257 -5.93 42.61 21.02
C GLY A 257 -5.75 41.10 21.16
N LEU A 258 -6.51 40.45 22.03
CA LEU A 258 -6.48 39.00 22.27
C LEU A 258 -7.41 38.20 21.34
N SER A 259 -7.95 38.84 20.30
CA SER A 259 -8.83 38.18 19.33
C SER A 259 -8.08 37.39 18.25
N MET A 260 -6.76 37.21 18.38
CA MET A 260 -5.99 36.45 17.39
C MET A 260 -6.48 35.01 17.32
N ASN A 261 -6.45 34.46 16.11
CA ASN A 261 -6.67 33.03 15.91
C ASN A 261 -5.60 32.29 16.72
N LEU A 262 -6.01 31.37 17.59
CA LEU A 262 -5.10 30.57 18.42
C LEU A 262 -4.02 29.88 17.58
N VAL A 263 -4.35 29.46 16.36
CA VAL A 263 -3.38 28.87 15.41
C VAL A 263 -2.31 29.88 15.01
N GLN A 264 -2.68 31.14 14.79
CA GLN A 264 -1.73 32.21 14.46
C GLN A 264 -0.80 32.47 15.66
N ARG A 265 -1.32 32.51 16.89
CA ARG A 265 -0.50 32.64 18.11
C ARG A 265 0.52 31.50 18.25
N ILE A 266 0.11 30.26 17.96
CA ILE A 266 1.02 29.09 17.92
C ILE A 266 2.13 29.28 16.88
N MET A 267 1.79 29.77 15.68
CA MET A 267 2.78 29.99 14.62
C MET A 267 3.71 31.16 14.92
N ASP A 268 3.21 32.24 15.51
CA ASP A 268 3.99 33.42 15.88
C ASP A 268 4.99 33.10 17.01
N GLU A 269 4.64 32.21 17.94
CA GLU A 269 5.58 31.66 18.93
C GLU A 269 6.72 30.86 18.27
N ASP A 270 6.45 30.19 17.14
CA ASP A 270 7.38 29.26 16.48
C ASP A 270 8.32 29.93 15.48
N VAL A 271 7.86 30.97 14.77
CA VAL A 271 8.51 31.50 13.56
C VAL A 271 9.53 32.62 13.85
N MET A 272 10.14 32.60 15.03
CA MET A 272 11.04 33.61 15.61
C MET A 272 10.30 34.72 16.36
N HIS A 273 10.86 35.10 17.52
CA HIS A 273 10.54 36.29 18.30
C HIS A 273 10.83 37.58 17.53
N LEU A 274 10.18 37.80 16.39
CA LEU A 274 10.15 39.11 15.76
C LEU A 274 9.32 40.00 16.69
N PRO A 275 9.92 41.02 17.32
CA PRO A 275 9.18 41.91 18.19
C PRO A 275 8.14 42.66 17.34
N GLY A 276 6.89 42.24 17.47
CA GLY A 276 5.69 43.05 17.29
C GLY A 276 5.41 43.57 15.89
N VAL A 277 4.73 42.76 15.07
CA VAL A 277 3.71 43.30 14.14
C VAL A 277 2.35 43.12 14.81
N GLY A 278 2.21 43.67 16.02
CA GLY A 278 0.92 43.80 16.70
C GLY A 278 0.40 45.21 16.47
N GLU A 279 -0.87 45.35 16.11
CA GLU A 279 -1.52 46.65 16.11
C GLU A 279 -1.39 47.32 17.49
N PRO A 280 -1.16 48.64 17.57
CA PRO A 280 -0.98 49.34 18.83
C PRO A 280 -2.19 49.14 19.74
N LYS A 281 -1.96 48.63 20.96
CA LYS A 281 -3.00 48.42 21.98
C LYS A 281 -3.58 49.77 22.42
N VAL A 282 -4.91 49.86 22.49
CA VAL A 282 -5.66 51.09 22.82
C VAL A 282 -5.40 51.57 24.27
N ASP A 283 -5.02 50.66 25.18
CA ASP A 283 -4.59 50.96 26.56
C ASP A 283 -3.62 49.87 27.07
N ALA A 284 -2.34 49.95 26.70
CA ALA A 284 -1.34 48.89 26.99
C ALA A 284 -1.30 48.47 28.48
N LYS A 285 -1.39 49.43 29.41
CA LYS A 285 -1.30 49.16 30.86
C LYS A 285 -2.47 48.36 31.44
N LYS A 286 -3.67 48.42 30.85
CA LYS A 286 -4.85 47.69 31.36
C LYS A 286 -4.95 46.26 30.83
N CYS A 287 -4.20 45.98 29.76
CA CYS A 287 -4.24 44.71 29.05
C CYS A 287 -2.95 43.89 29.21
N GLU A 288 -2.05 44.32 30.10
CA GLU A 288 -0.86 43.58 30.49
C GLU A 288 -1.18 42.75 31.73
N VAL A 289 -1.22 41.43 31.56
CA VAL A 289 -1.34 40.48 32.66
C VAL A 289 0.00 39.83 32.88
N THR A 290 0.45 39.81 34.12
CA THR A 290 1.66 39.07 34.50
C THR A 290 1.35 37.59 34.69
N TYR A 291 2.35 36.74 34.46
CA TYR A 291 2.19 35.30 34.65
C TYR A 291 1.76 34.93 36.07
N GLU A 292 2.30 35.60 37.10
CA GLU A 292 1.94 35.31 38.48
C GLU A 292 0.47 35.64 38.78
N GLU A 293 -0.12 36.64 38.12
CA GLU A 293 -1.56 36.94 38.21
C GLU A 293 -2.38 35.81 37.56
N VAL A 294 -1.99 35.33 36.37
CA VAL A 294 -2.69 34.21 35.71
C VAL A 294 -2.60 32.95 36.55
N LYS A 295 -1.42 32.66 37.11
CA LYS A 295 -1.17 31.50 37.98
C LYS A 295 -1.97 31.59 39.29
N ALA A 296 -2.12 32.77 39.87
CA ALA A 296 -2.95 32.97 41.05
C ALA A 296 -4.42 32.61 40.75
N ILE A 297 -4.95 33.04 39.60
CA ILE A 297 -6.31 32.70 39.15
C ILE A 297 -6.45 31.23 38.81
N CYS A 298 -5.40 30.63 38.26
CA CYS A 298 -5.39 29.21 37.93
C CYS A 298 -5.53 28.33 39.19
N ASN A 299 -4.90 28.74 40.30
CA ASN A 299 -4.97 28.05 41.59
C ASN A 299 -6.24 28.38 42.38
N ASP A 300 -6.76 29.60 42.26
CA ASP A 300 -7.92 30.10 43.00
C ASP A 300 -8.86 30.92 42.09
N LEU A 301 -9.88 30.25 41.57
CA LEU A 301 -10.88 30.87 40.72
C LEU A 301 -11.74 31.86 41.52
N PRO A 302 -12.04 33.06 40.97
CA PRO A 302 -12.91 34.01 41.67
C PRO A 302 -14.31 33.42 41.86
N VAL A 303 -14.95 33.75 42.99
CA VAL A 303 -16.29 33.27 43.34
C VAL A 303 -17.27 33.58 42.22
N GLY A 304 -17.96 32.56 41.71
CA GLY A 304 -18.92 32.68 40.61
C GLY A 304 -18.34 32.53 39.21
N ALA A 305 -17.02 32.42 39.05
CA ALA A 305 -16.42 32.05 37.76
C ALA A 305 -16.67 30.58 37.44
N LEU A 306 -17.02 30.31 36.18
CA LEU A 306 -17.15 28.94 35.67
C LEU A 306 -15.77 28.36 35.38
N GLU A 307 -15.59 27.07 35.63
CA GLU A 307 -14.37 26.37 35.24
C GLU A 307 -14.14 26.50 33.73
N PRO A 308 -12.93 26.89 33.31
CA PRO A 308 -12.65 27.08 31.90
C PRO A 308 -12.75 25.75 31.16
N THR A 309 -13.59 25.72 30.13
CA THR A 309 -13.76 24.57 29.24
C THR A 309 -13.40 24.95 27.81
N ILE A 310 -12.73 24.03 27.11
CA ILE A 310 -12.43 24.15 25.68
C ILE A 310 -13.56 23.49 24.91
N PRO A 311 -14.30 24.24 24.08
CA PRO A 311 -15.33 23.65 23.24
C PRO A 311 -14.67 22.81 22.14
N VAL A 312 -15.06 21.54 22.05
CA VAL A 312 -14.69 20.64 20.96
C VAL A 312 -15.95 20.33 20.17
N GLU A 313 -15.94 20.70 18.88
CA GLU A 313 -17.00 20.37 17.94
C GLU A 313 -16.46 19.35 16.93
N ILE A 314 -17.07 18.16 16.87
CA ILE A 314 -16.76 17.14 15.87
C ILE A 314 -17.75 17.31 14.71
N PRO A 315 -17.37 17.96 13.60
CA PRO A 315 -18.32 18.37 12.55
C PRO A 315 -19.03 17.18 11.89
N VAL A 316 -18.38 16.02 11.81
CA VAL A 316 -18.97 14.81 11.20
C VAL A 316 -20.08 14.20 12.06
N ALA A 317 -20.01 14.36 13.39
CA ALA A 317 -20.94 13.74 14.34
C ALA A 317 -21.94 14.74 14.95
N GLY A 318 -21.75 16.04 14.75
CA GLY A 318 -22.54 17.10 15.40
C GLY A 318 -22.38 17.15 16.92
N TRP A 319 -21.40 16.43 17.47
CA TRP A 319 -21.15 16.37 18.92
C TRP A 319 -20.44 17.62 19.39
N LYS A 320 -20.96 18.19 20.48
CA LYS A 320 -20.36 19.32 21.19
C LYS A 320 -20.09 18.91 22.63
N PHE A 321 -18.83 18.95 23.04
CA PHE A 321 -18.45 18.71 24.43
C PHE A 321 -17.37 19.70 24.85
N GLY A 322 -17.28 19.95 26.15
CA GLY A 322 -16.26 20.79 26.75
C GLY A 322 -15.17 19.93 27.38
N LEU A 323 -13.91 20.19 27.04
CA LEU A 323 -12.78 19.63 27.80
C LEU A 323 -12.45 20.59 28.96
N PRO A 324 -12.57 20.16 30.22
CA PRO A 324 -12.26 21.01 31.36
C PRO A 324 -10.76 21.25 31.47
N CYS A 325 -10.36 22.48 31.72
CA CYS A 325 -8.97 22.83 31.95
C CYS A 325 -8.55 22.48 33.38
N PHE A 326 -7.35 21.91 33.52
CA PHE A 326 -6.79 21.51 34.81
C PHE A 326 -5.86 22.60 35.37
N PRO A 327 -5.99 23.01 36.64
CA PRO A 327 -5.14 24.03 37.27
C PRO A 327 -3.62 23.84 37.12
N PRO A 328 -3.06 22.61 37.21
CA PRO A 328 -1.61 22.42 37.03
C PRO A 328 -1.09 22.78 35.63
N LEU A 329 -1.97 22.91 34.62
CA LEU A 329 -1.57 23.23 33.25
C LEU A 329 -0.93 24.61 33.13
N CYS A 330 -1.31 25.59 33.96
CA CYS A 330 -0.71 26.93 33.91
C CYS A 330 0.78 26.88 34.26
N ILE A 331 1.13 26.08 35.27
CA ILE A 331 2.51 25.87 35.71
C ILE A 331 3.31 25.14 34.63
N VAL A 332 2.74 24.06 34.07
CA VAL A 332 3.36 23.29 32.99
C VAL A 332 3.58 24.17 31.76
N HIS A 333 2.58 24.96 31.37
CA HIS A 333 2.65 25.81 30.19
C HIS A 333 3.76 26.83 30.30
N HIS A 334 3.84 27.55 31.42
CA HIS A 334 4.88 28.56 31.63
C HIS A 334 6.29 27.97 31.69
N HIS A 335 6.50 26.88 32.43
CA HIS A 335 7.82 26.24 32.44
C HIS A 335 8.25 25.76 31.06
N LEU A 336 7.32 25.25 30.25
CA LEU A 336 7.62 24.79 28.91
C LEU A 336 7.81 25.94 27.91
N HIS A 337 7.05 27.03 28.05
CA HIS A 337 7.09 28.21 27.19
C HIS A 337 8.36 29.03 27.48
N ASP A 338 8.60 29.43 28.73
CA ASP A 338 9.70 30.32 29.10
C ASP A 338 11.07 29.69 28.89
N ALA A 339 11.16 28.38 29.06
CA ALA A 339 12.39 27.64 28.79
C ALA A 339 12.55 27.26 27.31
N GLY A 340 11.60 27.61 26.43
CA GLY A 340 11.59 27.19 25.02
C GLY A 340 11.55 25.66 24.85
N MET A 341 11.12 24.93 25.88
CA MET A 341 11.26 23.48 25.97
C MET A 341 10.24 22.72 25.11
N TYR A 342 9.15 23.33 24.68
CA TYR A 342 8.15 22.65 23.81
C TYR A 342 8.82 22.05 22.57
N HIS A 343 9.60 22.84 21.84
CA HIS A 343 10.28 22.38 20.64
C HIS A 343 11.42 21.43 20.96
N THR A 344 12.21 21.73 21.98
CA THR A 344 13.33 20.87 22.38
C THR A 344 12.85 19.48 22.78
N ILE A 345 11.82 19.38 23.61
CA ILE A 345 11.23 18.10 24.02
C ILE A 345 10.64 17.38 22.81
N PHE A 346 9.90 18.08 21.95
CA PHE A 346 9.33 17.47 20.74
C PHE A 346 10.40 16.88 19.82
N VAL A 347 11.44 17.66 19.52
CA VAL A 347 12.54 17.24 18.66
C VAL A 347 13.30 16.07 19.29
N VAL A 348 13.58 16.12 20.59
CA VAL A 348 14.26 15.02 21.29
C VAL A 348 13.43 13.74 21.26
N VAL A 349 12.13 13.82 21.56
CA VAL A 349 11.21 12.68 21.51
C VAL A 349 11.12 12.12 20.09
N MET A 350 11.01 12.97 19.08
CA MET A 350 11.00 12.54 17.68
C MET A 350 12.30 11.87 17.27
N CYS A 351 13.45 12.43 17.63
CA CYS A 351 14.76 11.83 17.37
C CYS A 351 14.89 10.45 18.04
N ILE A 352 14.43 10.29 19.29
CA ILE A 352 14.45 8.99 19.99
C ILE A 352 13.55 7.97 19.28
N ILE A 353 12.35 8.38 18.86
CA ILE A 353 11.42 7.49 18.13
C ILE A 353 12.01 7.09 16.78
N ILE A 354 12.50 8.04 15.99
CA ILE A 354 13.11 7.79 14.69
C ILE A 354 14.32 6.85 14.85
N PHE A 355 15.21 7.14 15.82
CA PHE A 355 16.39 6.31 16.07
C PHE A 355 16.03 4.90 16.54
N SER A 356 15.09 4.76 17.48
CA SER A 356 14.68 3.44 18.00
C SER A 356 14.04 2.58 16.90
N VAL A 357 13.22 3.17 16.04
CA VAL A 357 12.62 2.45 14.92
C VAL A 357 13.65 2.13 13.83
N TRP A 358 14.53 3.08 13.51
CA TRP A 358 15.64 2.84 12.58
C TRP A 358 16.54 1.68 13.07
N LEU A 359 16.86 1.65 14.36
CA LEU A 359 17.63 0.57 14.97
C LEU A 359 16.87 -0.76 14.88
N ALA A 360 15.58 -0.80 15.23
CA ALA A 360 14.75 -2.00 15.12
C ALA A 360 14.65 -2.51 13.67
N PHE A 361 14.55 -1.59 12.71
CA PHE A 361 14.53 -1.90 11.28
C PHE A 361 15.87 -2.50 10.82
N THR A 362 16.98 -1.89 11.20
CA THR A 362 18.33 -2.35 10.85
C THR A 362 18.60 -3.73 11.45
N LEU A 363 18.22 -3.96 12.71
CA LEU A 363 18.30 -5.27 13.36
C LEU A 363 17.45 -6.32 12.64
N SER A 364 16.27 -5.93 12.15
CA SER A 364 15.38 -6.81 11.38
C SER A 364 15.97 -7.19 10.02
N ILE A 365 16.60 -6.24 9.31
CA ILE A 365 17.32 -6.51 8.06
C ILE A 365 18.51 -7.42 8.31
N MET A 366 19.35 -7.15 9.30
CA MET A 366 20.51 -7.99 9.60
C MET A 366 20.09 -9.42 9.96
N LYS A 367 18.95 -9.58 10.67
CA LYS A 367 18.38 -10.91 10.94
C LYS A 367 17.95 -11.60 9.65
N LEU A 368 17.30 -10.86 8.75
CA LEU A 368 16.85 -11.37 7.45
C LEU A 368 18.03 -11.83 6.57
N GLU A 369 19.09 -11.03 6.48
CA GLU A 369 20.30 -11.37 5.73
C GLU A 369 21.00 -12.61 6.32
N ARG A 370 21.09 -12.70 7.65
CA ARG A 370 21.66 -13.87 8.33
C ARG A 370 20.86 -15.13 8.02
N ASP A 371 19.54 -15.04 8.03
CA ASP A 371 18.65 -16.14 7.69
C ASP A 371 18.84 -16.57 6.22
N LEU A 372 18.97 -15.62 5.29
CA LEU A 372 19.25 -15.90 3.87
C LEU A 372 20.59 -16.60 3.66
N ILE A 373 21.66 -16.09 4.28
CA ILE A 373 23.00 -16.71 4.21
C ILE A 373 22.95 -18.13 4.79
N SER A 374 22.22 -18.34 5.89
CA SER A 374 22.09 -19.66 6.51
C SER A 374 21.35 -20.66 5.62
N ARG A 375 20.33 -20.21 4.89
CA ARG A 375 19.57 -21.04 3.94
C ARG A 375 20.40 -21.40 2.73
N ASN A 376 21.11 -20.42 2.15
CA ASN A 376 21.97 -20.65 0.98
C ASN A 376 23.09 -21.66 1.32
N LYS A 377 23.70 -21.55 2.50
CA LYS A 377 24.66 -22.55 3.00
C LYS A 377 24.07 -23.95 3.11
N ARG A 378 22.80 -24.09 3.54
CA ARG A 378 22.12 -25.39 3.63
C ARG A 378 21.76 -25.96 2.27
N ALA A 379 21.43 -25.12 1.29
CA ALA A 379 21.17 -25.54 -0.08
C ALA A 379 22.45 -26.10 -0.72
N LEU A 380 23.56 -25.34 -0.67
CA LEU A 380 24.86 -25.77 -1.20
C LEU A 380 25.39 -27.04 -0.51
N ALA A 381 25.17 -27.19 0.79
CA ALA A 381 25.58 -28.40 1.52
C ALA A 381 24.79 -29.66 1.11
N LYS A 382 23.58 -29.50 0.56
CA LYS A 382 22.81 -30.63 0.01
C LYS A 382 23.30 -31.02 -1.39
N GLU A 383 23.68 -30.04 -2.21
CA GLU A 383 24.18 -30.29 -3.58
C GLU A 383 25.59 -30.93 -3.60
N GLY A 384 26.44 -30.63 -2.61
CA GLY A 384 27.79 -31.22 -2.52
C GLY A 384 27.88 -32.59 -1.83
N GLY A 385 26.74 -33.21 -1.50
CA GLY A 385 26.65 -34.49 -0.78
C GLY A 385 26.23 -35.69 -1.65
N GLU A 386 26.08 -35.50 -2.95
CA GLU A 386 25.92 -36.53 -3.99
C GLU A 386 27.24 -36.70 -4.75
#